data_AF-A0A842RWJ1-F1
#
_entry.id   AF-A0A842RWJ1-F1
#
_cell.length_a   1.000
_cell.length_b   1.000
_cell.length_c   1.000
_cell.angle_alpha   90.00
_cell.angle_beta   90.00
_cell.angle_gamma   90.00
#
_symmetry.space_group_name_H-M   'P 1'
#
loop_
_entity.id
_entity.type
_entity.pdbx_description
1 polymer ?
#
loop_
_entity_poly.entity_id
_entity_poly.type
_entity_poly.pdbx_seq_one_letter_code
_entity_poly.pdbx_strand_id
1 'polypeptide(L)'
;MVVLTELFVGFYKNNEILEKTEFLSALHFNKNFKIIDYNLKIADKAAKIRSKTNLRLPDCIIIASALHENTDILISNDSDFKKIENYLEIYNFQEFYESFIFCD
;
A
#
# COMPACT_ATOMS: atom_id res chain seq x y z
N MET A 1 0.35 6.49 4.49
CA MET A 1 -0.81 7.34 4.81
C MET A 1 -2.07 7.03 4.00
N VAL A 2 -2.03 6.97 2.66
CA VAL A 2 -3.22 6.72 1.82
C VAL A 2 -3.95 5.43 2.18
N VAL A 3 -3.23 4.31 2.35
CA VAL A 3 -3.81 3.01 2.74
C VAL A 3 -4.55 3.10 4.09
N LEU A 4 -3.97 3.79 5.08
CA LEU A 4 -4.61 4.01 6.38
C LEU A 4 -5.88 4.85 6.24
N THR A 5 -5.86 5.87 5.37
CA THR A 5 -7.04 6.68 5.09
C THR A 5 -8.18 5.82 4.54
N GLU A 6 -7.92 4.96 3.54
CA GLU A 6 -8.94 4.07 2.98
C GLU A 6 -9.48 3.08 4.01
N LEU A 7 -8.60 2.51 4.85
CA LEU A 7 -9.02 1.61 5.92
C LEU A 7 -9.88 2.32 6.97
N PHE A 8 -9.48 3.53 7.38
CA PHE A 8 -10.22 4.31 8.37
C PHE A 8 -11.61 4.72 7.90
N VAL A 9 -11.83 4.89 6.59
CA VAL A 9 -13.18 5.11 6.05
C VAL A 9 -14.12 3.96 6.42
N GLY A 10 -13.66 2.71 6.40
CA GLY A 10 -14.44 1.56 6.84
C GLY A 10 -14.83 1.67 8.31
N PHE A 11 -13.85 1.85 9.19
CA PHE A 11 -14.09 2.02 10.63
C PHE A 11 -15.06 3.17 10.93
N TYR A 12 -14.91 4.33 10.29
CA TYR A 12 -15.81 5.45 10.51
C TYR A 12 -17.23 5.19 10.00
N LYS A 13 -17.38 4.53 8.85
CA LYS A 13 -18.71 4.16 8.31
C LYS A 13 -19.46 3.21 9.23
N ASN A 14 -18.74 2.33 9.92
CA ASN A 14 -19.31 1.34 10.84
C ASN A 14 -19.36 1.82 12.31
N ASN A 15 -18.86 3.02 12.60
CA ASN A 15 -18.74 3.56 13.96
C ASN A 15 -17.84 2.74 14.91
N GLU A 16 -16.80 2.10 14.35
CA GLU A 16 -15.83 1.22 15.01
C GLU A 16 -14.58 2.00 15.46
N ILE A 17 -14.78 3.01 16.32
CA ILE A 17 -13.72 3.97 16.69
C ILE A 17 -12.67 3.34 17.62
N LEU A 18 -13.09 2.41 18.48
CA LEU A 18 -12.20 1.72 19.40
C LEU A 18 -11.26 0.80 18.62
N GLU A 19 -11.82 -0.02 17.73
CA GLU A 19 -11.11 -0.97 16.87
C GLU A 19 -10.12 -0.24 15.96
N LYS A 20 -10.49 0.91 15.39
CA LYS A 20 -9.58 1.77 14.63
C LYS A 20 -8.37 2.20 15.45
N THR A 21 -8.60 2.55 16.72
CA THR A 21 -7.55 3.04 17.62
C THR A 21 -6.61 1.91 18.06
N GLU A 22 -7.16 0.74 18.36
CA GLU A 22 -6.40 -0.47 18.66
C GLU A 22 -5.57 -0.91 17.45
N PHE A 23 -6.16 -0.90 16.24
CA PHE A 23 -5.47 -1.23 15.00
C PHE A 23 -4.30 -0.28 14.72
N LEU A 24 -4.51 1.03 14.82
CA LEU A 24 -3.44 2.02 14.64
C LEU A 24 -2.32 1.84 15.67
N SER A 25 -2.68 1.56 16.92
CA SER A 25 -1.70 1.30 17.98
C SER A 25 -0.86 0.05 17.65
N ALA A 26 -1.51 -1.04 17.23
CA ALA A 26 -0.82 -2.26 16.83
C ALA A 26 0.17 -2.01 15.68
N LEU A 27 -0.22 -1.24 14.66
CA LEU A 27 0.69 -0.87 13.56
C LEU A 27 1.87 -0.01 14.03
N HIS A 28 1.64 0.93 14.95
CA HIS A 28 2.67 1.85 15.41
C HIS A 28 3.72 1.16 16.31
N PHE A 29 3.32 0.17 17.09
CA PHE A 29 4.23 -0.53 18.02
C PHE A 29 4.87 -1.79 17.42
N ASN A 30 4.34 -2.32 16.32
CA ASN A 30 4.90 -3.48 15.66
C ASN A 30 6.07 -3.09 14.74
N LYS A 31 7.28 -3.56 15.08
CA LYS A 31 8.53 -3.28 14.34
C LYS A 31 8.57 -3.85 12.93
N ASN A 32 7.67 -4.78 12.60
CA ASN A 32 7.57 -5.38 11.27
C ASN A 32 6.78 -4.49 10.30
N PHE A 33 6.14 -3.43 10.79
CA PHE A 33 5.42 -2.47 9.95
C PHE A 33 6.09 -1.11 9.98
N LYS A 34 6.07 -0.42 8.84
CA LYS A 34 6.54 0.94 8.70
C LYS A 34 5.45 1.79 8.05
N ILE A 35 5.02 2.84 8.75
CA ILE A 35 4.08 3.83 8.20
C ILE A 35 4.88 4.83 7.37
N ILE A 36 4.53 4.96 6.09
CA ILE A 36 5.17 5.90 5.17
C ILE A 36 4.31 7.16 5.05
N ASP A 37 4.91 8.29 5.41
CA ASP A 37 4.33 9.62 5.29
C ASP A 37 4.42 10.14 3.87
N TYR A 38 3.37 10.82 3.41
CA TYR A 38 3.37 11.46 2.11
C TYR A 38 4.20 12.74 2.16
N ASN A 39 5.33 12.75 1.45
CA ASN A 39 6.28 13.87 1.41
C ASN A 39 6.57 14.30 -0.04
N LEU A 40 7.35 15.37 -0.22
CA LEU A 40 7.67 15.92 -1.55
C LEU A 40 8.34 14.91 -2.49
N LYS A 41 9.19 14.02 -1.98
CA LYS A 41 9.86 12.99 -2.81
C LYS A 41 8.87 11.98 -3.35
N ILE A 42 7.91 11.56 -2.51
CA ILE A 42 6.84 10.64 -2.91
C ILE A 42 5.86 11.35 -3.85
N ALA A 43 5.56 12.64 -3.61
CA ALA A 43 4.70 13.44 -4.49
C ALA A 43 5.25 13.54 -5.91
N ASP A 44 6.53 13.90 -6.05
CA ASP A 44 7.21 13.99 -7.35
C ASP A 44 7.23 12.63 -8.07
N LYS A 45 7.60 11.56 -7.35
CA LYS A 45 7.63 10.20 -7.92
C LYS A 45 6.22 9.73 -8.33
N ALA A 46 5.18 10.02 -7.55
CA ALA A 46 3.80 9.69 -7.87
C ALA A 46 3.31 10.42 -9.12
N ALA A 47 3.64 11.71 -9.27
CA ALA A 47 3.32 12.49 -10.47
C ALA A 47 3.98 11.89 -11.72
N LYS A 48 5.25 11.49 -11.61
CA LYS A 48 5.99 10.83 -12.70
C LYS A 48 5.34 9.49 -13.09
N ILE A 49 4.96 8.65 -12.13
CA ILE A 49 4.27 7.38 -12.39
C ILE A 49 2.94 7.64 -13.10
N ARG A 50 2.13 8.55 -12.55
CA ARG A 50 0.81 8.88 -13.08
C ARG A 50 0.84 9.35 -14.52
N SER A 51 1.83 10.19 -14.87
CA SER A 51 2.02 10.69 -16.23
C SER A 51 2.23 9.58 -17.27
N LYS A 52 2.63 8.39 -16.83
CA LYS A 52 2.96 7.24 -17.70
C LYS A 52 1.91 6.14 -17.67
N THR A 53 1.18 5.98 -16.57
CA THR A 53 0.33 4.79 -16.34
C THR A 53 -1.17 5.07 -16.36
N ASN A 54 -1.57 6.36 -16.26
CA ASN A 54 -2.96 6.79 -16.11
C ASN A 54 -3.69 6.16 -14.90
N LEU A 55 -2.95 5.63 -13.93
CA LEU A 55 -3.51 5.15 -12.66
C LEU A 55 -4.09 6.29 -11.84
N ARG A 56 -4.96 5.97 -10.88
CA ARG A 56 -5.52 6.97 -9.97
C ARG A 56 -4.41 7.47 -9.05
N LEU A 57 -4.59 8.70 -8.54
CA LEU A 57 -3.61 9.31 -7.64
C LEU A 57 -3.27 8.43 -6.41
N PRO A 58 -4.25 7.83 -5.69
CA PRO A 58 -3.96 6.96 -4.55
C PRO A 58 -3.02 5.81 -4.92
N ASP A 59 -3.30 5.11 -6.03
CA ASP A 59 -2.49 4.00 -6.52
C ASP A 59 -1.07 4.48 -6.86
N CYS A 60 -0.92 5.62 -7.54
CA CYS A 60 0.39 6.21 -7.82
C CYS A 60 1.17 6.58 -6.55
N ILE A 61 0.50 7.05 -5.49
CA ILE A 61 1.14 7.36 -4.21
C ILE A 61 1.60 6.08 -3.51
N ILE A 62 0.82 4.99 -3.56
CA ILE A 62 1.18 3.69 -2.99
C ILE A 62 2.46 3.17 -3.67
N ILE A 63 2.47 3.16 -5.01
CA ILE A 63 3.63 2.71 -5.79
C ILE A 63 4.85 3.58 -5.52
N ALA A 64 4.68 4.90 -5.51
CA ALA A 64 5.77 5.83 -5.22
C ALA A 64 6.35 5.63 -3.80
N SER A 65 5.51 5.28 -2.82
CA SER A 65 5.92 4.99 -1.45
C SER A 65 6.73 3.70 -1.37
N ALA A 66 6.27 2.62 -2.02
CA ALA A 66 7.01 1.35 -2.12
C ALA A 66 8.39 1.55 -2.77
N LEU A 67 8.44 2.25 -3.90
CA LEU A 67 9.68 2.59 -4.60
C LEU A 67 10.55 3.62 -3.85
N HIS A 68 10.03 4.32 -2.85
CA HIS A 68 10.83 5.22 -2.01
C HIS A 68 11.60 4.44 -0.95
N GLU A 69 11.01 3.34 -0.49
CA GLU A 69 11.53 2.46 0.55
C GLU A 69 12.25 1.23 0.00
N ASN A 70 12.51 1.18 -1.31
CA ASN A 70 13.12 0.04 -2.01
C ASN A 70 12.40 -1.28 -1.72
N THR A 71 11.07 -1.24 -1.70
CA THR A 71 10.26 -2.45 -1.60
C THR A 71 10.25 -3.19 -2.93
N ASP A 72 10.35 -4.52 -2.89
CA ASP A 72 10.36 -5.38 -4.09
C ASP A 72 8.95 -5.84 -4.49
N ILE A 73 8.09 -6.10 -3.50
CA ILE A 73 6.77 -6.73 -3.68
C ILE A 73 5.64 -5.77 -3.29
N LEU A 74 4.63 -5.65 -4.15
CA LEU A 74 3.32 -5.08 -3.82
C LEU A 74 2.26 -6.19 -3.82
N ILE A 75 1.62 -6.39 -2.67
CA ILE A 75 0.50 -7.31 -2.54
C ILE A 75 -0.80 -6.54 -2.73
N SER A 76 -1.56 -6.86 -3.78
CA SER A 76 -2.85 -6.24 -4.07
C SER A 76 -3.73 -7.14 -4.92
N ASN A 77 -5.03 -7.15 -4.63
CA ASN A 77 -6.03 -7.82 -5.48
C ASN A 77 -6.50 -6.94 -6.64
N ASP A 78 -6.03 -5.69 -6.73
CA ASP A 78 -6.40 -4.79 -7.81
C ASP A 78 -5.57 -5.08 -9.08
N SER A 79 -6.25 -5.63 -10.08
CA SER A 79 -5.65 -5.97 -11.37
C SER A 79 -5.08 -4.78 -12.16
N ASP A 80 -5.45 -3.54 -11.83
CA ASP A 80 -4.87 -2.35 -12.47
C ASP A 80 -3.37 -2.21 -12.19
N PHE A 81 -2.84 -2.81 -11.12
CA PHE A 81 -1.41 -2.79 -10.81
C PHE A 81 -0.55 -3.58 -11.81
N LYS A 82 -1.13 -4.40 -12.70
CA LYS A 82 -0.38 -5.02 -13.81
C LYS A 82 0.33 -3.99 -14.71
N LYS A 83 -0.19 -2.76 -14.76
CA LYS A 83 0.42 -1.64 -15.50
C LYS A 83 1.80 -1.21 -14.96
N ILE A 84 2.22 -1.74 -13.81
CA ILE A 84 3.47 -1.37 -13.14
C ILE A 84 4.40 -2.55 -12.83
N GLU A 85 4.20 -3.72 -13.43
CA GLU A 85 5.08 -4.89 -13.26
C GLU A 85 6.55 -4.58 -13.62
N ASN A 86 6.81 -3.54 -14.40
CA ASN A 86 8.17 -3.05 -14.68
C ASN A 86 8.83 -2.29 -13.50
N TYR A 87 8.09 -2.03 -12.42
CA TYR A 87 8.57 -1.28 -11.25
C TYR A 87 8.64 -2.14 -9.99
N LEU A 88 7.68 -3.06 -9.79
CA LEU A 88 7.52 -3.88 -8.60
C LEU A 88 7.00 -5.26 -9.02
N GLU A 89 7.35 -6.29 -8.26
CA GLU A 89 6.68 -7.58 -8.35
C GLU A 89 5.28 -7.45 -7.74
N ILE A 90 4.26 -7.89 -8.47
CA ILE A 90 2.86 -7.77 -8.06
C ILE A 90 2.32 -9.15 -7.78
N TYR A 91 1.75 -9.33 -6.59
CA TYR A 91 1.05 -10.56 -6.21
C TYR A 91 -0.35 -10.20 -5.72
N ASN A 92 -1.34 -10.99 -6.09
CA ASN A 92 -2.57 -11.01 -5.31
C ASN A 92 -2.34 -11.75 -3.98
N PHE A 93 -3.29 -11.62 -3.03
CA PHE A 93 -3.12 -12.24 -1.72
C PHE A 93 -2.91 -13.75 -1.78
N GLN A 94 -3.65 -14.45 -2.63
CA GLN A 94 -3.57 -15.91 -2.77
C GLN A 94 -2.21 -16.33 -3.33
N GLU A 95 -1.76 -15.69 -4.40
CA GLU A 95 -0.46 -15.96 -5.03
C GLU A 95 0.69 -15.71 -4.04
N PHE A 96 0.62 -14.61 -3.28
CA PHE A 96 1.64 -14.31 -2.26
C PHE A 96 1.64 -15.37 -1.16
N TYR A 97 0.46 -15.74 -0.65
CA TYR A 97 0.34 -16.73 0.42
C TYR A 97 0.90 -18.10 0.00
N GLU A 98 0.54 -18.57 -1.19
CA GLU A 98 1.02 -19.83 -1.74
C GLU A 98 2.53 -19.82 -1.99
N SER A 99 3.09 -18.70 -2.46
CA SER A 99 4.50 -18.60 -2.83
C SER A 99 5.44 -18.43 -1.64
N PHE A 100 4.99 -17.77 -0.56
CA PHE A 100 5.88 -17.32 0.51
C PHE A 100 5.49 -17.75 1.93
N ILE A 101 4.24 -18.17 2.16
CA ILE A 101 3.75 -18.51 3.50
C ILE A 101 3.42 -20.00 3.63
N PHE A 102 2.85 -20.61 2.59
CA PHE A 102 2.47 -22.03 2.62
C PHE A 102 3.63 -22.98 2.28
N CYS A 103 4.75 -22.48 1.76
CA CYS A 103 5.91 -23.30 1.40
C CYS A 103 6.86 -23.65 2.57
N ASP A 104 6.53 -23.26 3.81
CA ASP A 104 7.25 -23.64 5.05
C ASP A 104 6.51 -24.74 5.84
#